data_AF-A0A2K2VY90-F1
#
_entry.id   AF-A0A2K2VY90-F1
#
_cell.length_a   1.000
_cell.length_b   1.000
_cell.length_c   1.000
_cell.angle_alpha   90.00
_cell.angle_beta   90.00
_cell.angle_gamma   90.00
#
_symmetry.space_group_name_H-M   'P 1'
#
loop_
_entity.id
_entity.type
_entity.pdbx_description
1 polymer ?
#
loop_
_entity_poly.entity_id
_entity_poly.type
_entity_poly.pdbx_seq_one_letter_code
_entity_poly.pdbx_strand_id
1 'polypeptide(L)' 'MAFWVYILRSLSTGSFYCGHTGDLERRINQHNE' A
#
# COMPACT_ATOMS: atom_id res chain seq x y z
N MET A 1 -9.96 12.97 -10.28
CA MET A 1 -9.63 11.68 -9.63
C MET A 1 -8.50 11.94 -8.64
N ALA A 2 -8.63 11.53 -7.37
CA ALA A 2 -7.53 11.65 -6.42
C ALA A 2 -6.51 10.53 -6.65
N PHE A 3 -5.23 10.83 -6.43
CA PHE A 3 -4.14 9.88 -6.55
C PHE A 3 -3.27 9.98 -5.31
N TRP A 4 -2.92 8.84 -4.72
CA TRP A 4 -2.21 8.76 -3.46
C TRP A 4 -0.81 8.23 -3.68
N VAL A 5 0.16 8.80 -2.99
CA VAL A 5 1.50 8.23 -2.80
C VAL A 5 1.60 7.78 -1.35
N TYR A 6 2.11 6.58 -1.11
CA TYR A 6 2.09 5.94 0.21
C TYR A 6 3.36 5.16 0.49
N ILE A 7 3.60 4.89 1.78
CA ILE A 7 4.57 3.93 2.29
C ILE A 7 3.81 2.94 3.18
N LEU A 8 3.83 1.66 2.82
CA LEU A 8 3.32 0.57 3.64
C LEU A 8 4.47 -0.05 4.44
N ARG A 9 4.17 -0.49 5.66
CA ARG A 9 5.07 -1.30 6.49
C ARG A 9 4.47 -2.68 6.66
N SER A 10 5.20 -3.71 6.25
CA SER A 10 4.82 -5.09 6.55
C SER A 10 4.90 -5.33 8.05
N LEU A 11 3.82 -5.85 8.64
CA LEU A 11 3.80 -6.22 10.04
C LEU A 11 4.54 -7.54 10.31
N SER A 12 4.68 -8.41 9.31
CA SER A 12 5.36 -9.71 9.44
C SER A 12 6.87 -9.62 9.29
N THR A 13 7.36 -8.80 8.36
CA THR A 13 8.79 -8.66 8.06
C THR A 13 9.41 -7.34 8.51
N GLY A 14 8.58 -6.34 8.83
CA GLY A 14 9.04 -4.98 9.13
C GLY A 14 9.49 -4.18 7.90
N SER A 15 9.50 -4.79 6.71
CA SER A 15 9.92 -4.15 5.46
C SER A 15 8.99 -3.03 5.04
N PHE A 16 9.55 -2.03 4.36
CA PHE A 16 8.79 -0.91 3.81
C PHE A 16 8.58 -1.08 2.30
N TYR A 17 7.40 -0.69 1.83
CA TYR A 17 7.04 -0.67 0.41
C TYR A 17 6.45 0.70 0.05
N CYS A 18 7.06 1.40 -0.90
CA CYS A 18 6.52 2.64 -1.43
C CYS A 18 5.76 2.40 -2.74
N GLY A 19 4.70 3.17 -2.96
CA GLY A 19 3.90 3.05 -4.17
C GLY A 19 2.90 4.18 -4.34
N HIS A 20 2.12 4.08 -5.41
CA HIS A 20 1.05 5.01 -5.70
C HIS A 20 -0.20 4.27 -6.18
N THR A 21 -1.38 4.85 -5.97
CA THR A 21 -2.66 4.26 -6.42
C THR A 21 -3.76 5.31 -6.48
N GLY A 22 -4.75 5.11 -7.35
CA GLY A 22 -6.03 5.84 -7.32
C GLY A 22 -7.06 5.24 -6.36
N ASP A 23 -6.82 4.02 -5.86
CA ASP A 23 -7.69 3.26 -4.97
C ASP A 23 -6.84 2.61 -3.86
N LEU A 24 -6.91 3.19 -2.66
CA LEU A 24 -6.07 2.80 -1.52
C LEU A 24 -6.53 1.49 -0.88
N GLU A 25 -7.84 1.31 -0.73
CA GLU A 25 -8.44 0.14 -0.08
C GLU A 25 -8.15 -1.13 -0.87
N ARG A 26 -8.41 -1.10 -2.18
CA ARG A 26 -8.06 -2.22 -3.07
C ARG A 26 -6.58 -2.55 -3.00
N ARG A 27 -5.72 -1.53 -2.94
CA ARG A 27 -4.27 -1.72 -2.95
C ARG A 27 -3.74 -2.32 -1.64
N ILE A 28 -4.31 -1.94 -0.49
CA ILE A 28 -3.94 -2.54 0.81
C ILE A 28 -4.32 -4.03 0.82
N ASN A 29 -5.53 -4.38 0.35
CA ASN A 29 -5.96 -5.78 0.31
C ASN A 29 -5.03 -6.65 -0.56
N GLN A 30 -4.58 -6.14 -1.72
CA GLN A 30 -3.61 -6.84 -2.59
C GLN A 30 -2.25 -7.10 -1.95
N HIS A 31 -1.83 -6.30 -0.97
CA HIS A 31 -0.56 -6.50 -0.24
C HIS A 31 -0.68 -7.43 0.96
N ASN A 32 -1.92 -7.76 1.37
CA ASN A 32 -2.21 -8.65 2.50
C ASN A 32 -2.47 -10.10 2.05
N GLU A 33 -2.57 -10.37 0.74
CA GLU A 33 -2.56 -11.72 0.17
C GLU A 33 -1.15 -12.33 0.19
#